data_AF-A0A2T6DLL6-F1
#
_entry.id   AF-A0A2T6DLL6-F1
#
_cell.length_a   1.000
_cell.length_b   1.000
_cell.length_c   1.000
_cell.angle_alpha   90.00
_cell.angle_beta   90.00
_cell.angle_gamma   90.00
#
_symmetry.space_group_name_H-M   'P 1'
#
loop_
_entity.id
_entity.type
_entity.pdbx_description
1 polymer ?
#
loop_
_entity_poly.entity_id
_entity_poly.type
_entity_poly.pdbx_seq_one_letter_code
_entity_poly.pdbx_strand_id
1 'polypeptide(L)'
;MSFRLSESAGYKEAVARELTLRETAFLCDDRTTLANGIRVRLFTPMHMLRALYAESPFVLGGDVREEELLQFLWIIRDTAAWGDGEEDRQRFIGAHLHLLQPQAFMEAFRAVHQYLEESFMDRPPSASADANAPGEHTAFYSNVAELVDIFGHEYGWTEQYILGLPYVRLYQYLRCIITRTSLDEVSFINRFSDLAAVAWTNALNQQHKPAPAADSADSGTPQPSPTS
;
A
#
# COMPACT_ATOMS: atom_id res chain seq x y z
N MET A 1 -0.27 12.40 32.94
CA MET A 1 -0.08 13.10 31.65
C MET A 1 -0.84 12.31 30.60
N SER A 2 -1.75 12.93 29.85
CA SER A 2 -2.44 12.26 28.74
C SER A 2 -1.59 12.44 27.50
N PHE A 3 -0.98 11.35 27.00
CA PHE A 3 -0.20 11.38 25.76
C PHE A 3 -1.16 11.31 24.57
N ARG A 4 -1.06 12.28 23.64
CA ARG A 4 -1.87 12.31 22.42
C ARG A 4 -1.10 11.68 21.27
N LEU A 5 -1.77 10.83 20.47
CA LEU A 5 -1.17 10.21 19.27
C LEU A 5 -0.59 11.26 18.31
N SER A 6 -1.29 12.38 18.13
CA SER A 6 -0.88 13.51 17.28
C SER A 6 0.45 14.14 17.69
N GLU A 7 0.93 13.88 18.91
CA GLU A 7 2.20 14.40 19.43
C GLU A 7 3.37 13.43 19.20
N SER A 8 3.09 12.17 18.83
CA SER A 8 4.11 11.16 18.51
C SER A 8 4.93 11.56 17.29
N ALA A 9 6.26 11.51 17.41
CA ALA A 9 7.18 11.83 16.32
C ALA A 9 6.95 10.95 15.09
N GLY A 10 6.78 9.64 15.30
CA GLY A 10 6.55 8.69 14.20
C GLY A 10 5.22 8.92 13.47
N TYR A 11 4.18 9.33 14.20
CA TYR A 11 2.89 9.67 13.57
C TYR A 11 3.01 10.96 12.73
N LYS A 12 3.69 11.98 13.23
CA LYS A 12 3.93 13.23 12.49
C LYS A 12 4.73 12.99 11.20
N GLU A 13 5.77 12.18 11.27
CA GLU A 13 6.59 11.81 10.10
C GLU A 13 5.76 11.07 9.06
N ALA A 14 4.93 10.11 9.49
CA ALA A 14 4.03 9.38 8.61
C ALA A 14 3.04 10.31 7.89
N VAL A 15 2.40 11.23 8.63
CA VAL A 15 1.48 12.22 8.04
C VAL A 15 2.19 13.16 7.07
N ALA A 16 3.39 13.64 7.41
CA ALA A 16 4.18 14.51 6.53
C ALA A 16 4.59 13.79 5.23
N ARG A 17 4.93 12.50 5.34
CA ARG A 17 5.23 11.64 4.18
C ARG A 17 4.01 11.48 3.29
N GLU A 18 2.84 11.17 3.85
CA GLU A 18 1.60 11.07 3.08
C GLU A 18 1.27 12.38 2.37
N LEU A 19 1.37 13.53 3.06
CA LEU A 19 1.15 14.83 2.44
C LEU A 19 2.10 15.09 1.27
N THR A 20 3.38 14.76 1.44
CA THR A 20 4.38 14.86 0.37
C THR A 20 4.00 13.98 -0.83
N LEU A 21 3.57 12.74 -0.59
CA LEU A 21 3.12 11.83 -1.66
C LEU A 21 1.89 12.38 -2.40
N ARG A 22 0.93 12.96 -1.68
CA ARG A 22 -0.27 13.60 -2.28
C ARG A 22 0.09 14.75 -3.20
N GLU A 23 0.97 15.65 -2.77
CA GLU A 23 1.38 16.84 -3.52
C GLU A 23 2.29 16.50 -4.69
N THR A 24 3.30 15.67 -4.46
CA THR A 24 4.27 15.28 -5.51
C THR A 24 3.60 14.50 -6.64
N ALA A 25 2.52 13.77 -6.34
CA ALA A 25 1.71 13.14 -7.36
C ALA A 25 1.25 14.12 -8.44
N PHE A 26 0.96 15.39 -8.12
CA PHE A 26 0.53 16.42 -9.09
C PHE A 26 1.68 17.17 -9.76
N LEU A 27 2.87 17.19 -9.15
CA LEU A 27 4.04 17.89 -9.69
C LEU A 27 4.79 17.07 -10.74
N CYS A 28 4.78 15.74 -10.64
CA CYS A 28 5.55 14.89 -11.52
C CYS A 28 4.89 14.66 -12.88
N ASP A 29 5.72 14.62 -13.93
CA ASP A 29 5.39 14.21 -15.30
C ASP A 29 5.08 12.71 -15.38
N ASP A 30 4.18 12.19 -14.56
CA ASP A 30 3.79 10.78 -14.45
C ASP A 30 4.87 9.79 -13.98
N ARG A 31 6.04 10.27 -13.53
CA ARG A 31 7.19 9.43 -13.13
C ARG A 31 7.49 9.47 -11.65
N THR A 32 8.09 8.39 -11.15
CA THR A 32 8.64 8.27 -9.81
C THR A 32 9.89 7.37 -9.82
N THR A 33 10.59 7.32 -8.69
CA THR A 33 11.76 6.46 -8.48
C THR A 33 11.46 5.50 -7.33
N LEU A 34 11.60 4.21 -7.58
CA LEU A 34 11.49 3.16 -6.58
C LEU A 34 12.59 3.31 -5.52
N ALA A 35 12.38 2.74 -4.33
CA ALA A 35 13.35 2.81 -3.23
C ALA A 35 14.74 2.23 -3.59
N ASN A 36 14.80 1.30 -4.54
CA ASN A 36 16.04 0.72 -5.07
C ASN A 36 16.64 1.52 -6.26
N GLY A 37 16.11 2.71 -6.57
CA GLY A 37 16.63 3.63 -7.58
C GLY A 37 16.09 3.42 -9.00
N ILE A 38 15.25 2.42 -9.24
CA ILE A 38 14.67 2.18 -10.58
C ILE A 38 13.61 3.25 -10.88
N ARG A 39 13.73 3.90 -12.04
CA ARG A 39 12.76 4.89 -12.50
C ARG A 39 11.56 4.20 -13.17
N VAL A 40 10.36 4.54 -12.74
CA VAL A 40 9.10 3.98 -13.21
C VAL A 40 8.05 5.08 -13.39
N ARG A 41 6.90 4.73 -13.97
CA ARG A 41 5.72 5.60 -14.00
C ARG A 41 4.90 5.43 -12.73
N LEU A 42 4.10 6.43 -12.38
CA LEU A 42 3.06 6.31 -11.37
C LEU A 42 2.04 5.25 -11.81
N PHE A 43 1.50 4.50 -10.85
CA PHE A 43 0.60 3.39 -11.17
C PHE A 43 -0.75 3.92 -11.66
N THR A 44 -1.26 3.41 -12.78
CA THR A 44 -2.52 3.88 -13.41
C THR A 44 -3.48 2.71 -13.58
N PRO A 45 -4.78 2.96 -13.83
CA PRO A 45 -5.72 1.89 -14.17
C PRO A 45 -5.28 1.07 -15.39
N MET A 46 -4.62 1.69 -16.38
CA MET A 46 -4.04 0.94 -17.51
C MET A 46 -2.92 -0.02 -17.07
N HIS A 47 -2.05 0.39 -16.15
CA HIS A 47 -1.04 -0.51 -15.57
C HIS A 47 -1.69 -1.67 -14.81
N MET A 48 -2.77 -1.39 -14.05
CA MET A 48 -3.55 -2.41 -13.36
C MET A 48 -4.13 -3.45 -14.34
N LEU A 49 -4.79 -3.01 -15.41
CA LEU A 49 -5.36 -3.92 -16.41
C LEU A 49 -4.28 -4.79 -17.07
N ARG A 50 -3.12 -4.22 -17.38
CA ARG A 50 -1.97 -4.96 -17.93
C ARG A 50 -1.44 -5.99 -16.93
N ALA A 51 -1.34 -5.63 -15.66
CA ALA A 51 -0.89 -6.54 -14.60
C ALA A 51 -1.89 -7.67 -14.34
N LEU A 52 -3.19 -7.39 -14.35
CA LEU A 52 -4.25 -8.40 -14.25
C LEU A 52 -4.24 -9.36 -15.44
N TYR A 53 -4.12 -8.82 -16.67
CA TYR A 53 -4.02 -9.62 -17.89
C TYR A 53 -2.77 -10.51 -17.90
N ALA A 54 -1.67 -10.04 -17.30
CA ALA A 54 -0.43 -10.80 -17.15
C ALA A 54 -0.44 -11.75 -15.94
N GLU A 55 -1.55 -11.84 -15.20
CA GLU A 55 -1.68 -12.63 -13.97
C GLU A 55 -0.61 -12.32 -12.91
N SER A 56 -0.23 -11.04 -12.79
CA SER A 56 0.87 -10.64 -11.93
C SER A 56 0.57 -10.90 -10.45
N PRO A 57 1.43 -11.65 -9.72
CA PRO A 57 1.24 -11.92 -8.29
C PRO A 57 1.36 -10.67 -7.41
N PHE A 58 1.94 -9.58 -7.92
CA PHE A 58 1.92 -8.29 -7.22
C PHE A 58 0.52 -7.69 -7.06
N VAL A 59 -0.40 -8.03 -7.97
CA VAL A 59 -1.78 -7.53 -7.95
C VAL A 59 -2.75 -8.61 -7.45
N LEU A 60 -2.58 -9.84 -7.91
CA LEU A 60 -3.46 -10.96 -7.53
C LEU A 60 -3.12 -11.56 -6.16
N GLY A 61 -1.94 -11.24 -5.62
CA GLY A 61 -1.37 -11.94 -4.48
C GLY A 61 -0.72 -13.27 -4.89
N GLY A 62 0.00 -13.87 -3.95
CA GLY A 62 0.75 -15.11 -4.16
C GLY A 62 2.26 -14.91 -4.07
N ASP A 63 2.99 -15.99 -4.32
CA ASP A 63 4.45 -15.98 -4.33
C ASP A 63 4.96 -15.34 -5.62
N VAL A 64 5.95 -14.46 -5.50
CA VAL A 64 6.55 -13.75 -6.62
C VAL A 64 7.88 -14.40 -6.99
N ARG A 65 8.03 -14.77 -8.26
CA ARG A 65 9.26 -15.25 -8.89
C ARG A 65 10.03 -14.12 -9.54
N GLU A 66 11.30 -14.36 -9.84
CA GLU A 66 12.20 -13.36 -10.40
C GLU A 66 11.75 -12.87 -11.79
N GLU A 67 11.18 -13.74 -12.63
CA GLU A 67 10.65 -13.35 -13.94
C GLU A 67 9.40 -12.47 -13.83
N GLU A 68 8.58 -12.70 -12.80
CA GLU A 68 7.36 -11.94 -12.53
C GLU A 68 7.69 -10.53 -12.03
N LEU A 69 8.80 -10.37 -11.29
CA LEU A 69 9.36 -9.05 -10.97
C LEU A 69 9.73 -8.28 -12.24
N LEU A 70 10.48 -8.88 -13.16
CA LEU A 70 10.87 -8.22 -14.40
C LEU A 70 9.66 -7.91 -15.29
N GLN A 71 8.70 -8.81 -15.36
CA GLN A 71 7.44 -8.60 -16.08
C GLN A 71 6.66 -7.42 -15.50
N PHE A 72 6.56 -7.33 -14.17
CA PHE A 72 5.87 -6.22 -13.51
C PHE A 72 6.60 -4.89 -13.73
N LEU A 73 7.92 -4.85 -13.60
CA LEU A 73 8.71 -3.65 -13.88
C LEU A 73 8.57 -3.20 -15.33
N TRP A 74 8.43 -4.12 -16.29
CA TRP A 74 8.13 -3.78 -17.69
C TRP A 74 6.76 -3.13 -17.87
N ILE A 75 5.76 -3.55 -17.10
CA ILE A 75 4.41 -2.96 -17.14
C ILE A 75 4.43 -1.49 -16.70
N ILE A 76 5.20 -1.17 -15.65
CA ILE A 76 5.26 0.16 -15.05
C ILE A 76 6.45 1.02 -15.50
N ARG A 77 7.20 0.57 -16.51
CA ARG A 77 8.45 1.22 -16.95
C ARG A 77 8.24 2.68 -17.37
N ASP A 78 9.31 3.48 -17.28
CA ASP A 78 9.36 4.81 -17.92
C ASP A 78 9.35 4.64 -19.44
N THR A 79 8.21 4.90 -20.08
CA THR A 79 8.03 4.75 -21.53
C THR A 79 8.83 5.76 -22.34
N ALA A 80 9.33 6.85 -21.72
CA ALA A 80 10.26 7.76 -22.38
C ALA A 80 11.69 7.19 -22.43
N ALA A 81 12.03 6.30 -21.50
CA ALA A 81 13.30 5.58 -21.51
C ALA A 81 13.22 4.24 -22.27
N TRP A 82 12.05 3.59 -22.25
CA TRP A 82 11.82 2.25 -22.78
C TRP A 82 10.57 2.20 -23.66
N GLY A 83 10.74 2.14 -24.98
CA GLY A 83 9.61 2.02 -25.93
C GLY A 83 8.85 0.70 -25.83
N ASP A 84 7.89 0.48 -26.73
CA ASP A 84 7.08 -0.76 -26.82
C ASP A 84 7.69 -1.81 -27.77
N GLY A 85 8.83 -1.51 -28.40
CA GLY A 85 9.45 -2.41 -29.37
C GLY A 85 10.11 -3.64 -28.73
N GLU A 86 10.24 -4.73 -29.50
CA GLU A 86 10.93 -5.95 -29.03
C GLU A 86 12.41 -5.66 -28.70
N GLU A 87 13.07 -4.78 -29.47
CA GLU A 87 14.44 -4.35 -29.16
C GLU A 87 14.52 -3.62 -27.81
N ASP A 88 13.57 -2.74 -27.50
CA ASP A 88 13.50 -2.07 -26.19
C ASP A 88 13.28 -3.07 -25.06
N ARG A 89 12.43 -4.07 -25.30
CA ARG A 89 12.17 -5.14 -24.35
C ARG A 89 13.41 -5.96 -24.05
N GLN A 90 14.16 -6.37 -25.07
CA GLN A 90 15.40 -7.12 -24.88
C GLN A 90 16.47 -6.28 -24.16
N ARG A 91 16.59 -4.99 -24.50
CA ARG A 91 17.50 -4.07 -23.79
C ARG A 91 17.10 -3.87 -22.33
N PHE A 92 15.80 -3.76 -22.06
CA PHE A 92 15.28 -3.63 -20.69
C PHE A 92 15.60 -4.86 -19.87
N ILE A 93 15.32 -6.06 -20.39
CA ILE A 93 15.62 -7.32 -19.72
C ILE A 93 17.13 -7.38 -19.45
N GLY A 94 17.97 -7.15 -20.46
CA GLY A 94 19.42 -7.17 -20.33
C GLY A 94 19.95 -6.21 -19.26
N ALA A 95 19.41 -4.99 -19.19
CA ALA A 95 19.79 -4.00 -18.18
C ALA A 95 19.42 -4.41 -16.75
N HIS A 96 18.37 -5.23 -16.59
CA HIS A 96 17.81 -5.59 -15.29
C HIS A 96 18.04 -7.06 -14.91
N LEU A 97 18.80 -7.85 -15.68
CA LEU A 97 19.16 -9.24 -15.33
C LEU A 97 19.85 -9.37 -13.96
N HIS A 98 20.53 -8.31 -13.51
CA HIS A 98 21.14 -8.29 -12.18
C HIS A 98 20.12 -8.39 -11.04
N LEU A 99 18.85 -8.06 -11.28
CA LEU A 99 17.75 -8.22 -10.31
C LEU A 99 17.39 -9.68 -10.04
N LEU A 100 17.87 -10.63 -10.86
CA LEU A 100 17.71 -12.07 -10.61
C LEU A 100 18.64 -12.56 -9.48
N GLN A 101 19.57 -11.74 -9.01
CA GLN A 101 20.40 -12.07 -7.85
C GLN A 101 19.55 -11.97 -6.57
N PRO A 102 19.64 -12.92 -5.61
CA PRO A 102 18.72 -12.99 -4.47
C PRO A 102 18.60 -11.70 -3.66
N GLN A 103 19.71 -11.00 -3.42
CA GLN A 103 19.69 -9.73 -2.69
C GLN A 103 18.99 -8.62 -3.48
N ALA A 104 19.36 -8.43 -4.75
CA ALA A 104 18.78 -7.41 -5.62
C ALA A 104 17.29 -7.67 -5.87
N PHE A 105 16.90 -8.95 -6.02
CA PHE A 105 15.51 -9.37 -6.10
C PHE A 105 14.72 -8.91 -4.89
N MET A 106 15.20 -9.23 -3.68
CA MET A 106 14.49 -8.87 -2.44
C MET A 106 14.38 -7.36 -2.23
N GLU A 107 15.41 -6.60 -2.60
CA GLU A 107 15.38 -5.13 -2.55
C GLU A 107 14.35 -4.55 -3.53
N ALA A 108 14.34 -5.04 -4.77
CA ALA A 108 13.38 -4.62 -5.79
C ALA A 108 11.94 -5.04 -5.45
N PHE A 109 11.75 -6.26 -4.95
CA PHE A 109 10.46 -6.76 -4.48
C PHE A 109 9.86 -5.86 -3.40
N ARG A 110 10.65 -5.51 -2.37
CA ARG A 110 10.22 -4.59 -1.31
C ARG A 110 9.90 -3.20 -1.87
N ALA A 111 10.73 -2.71 -2.79
CA ALA A 111 10.52 -1.41 -3.42
C ALA A 111 9.22 -1.36 -4.24
N VAL A 112 8.89 -2.44 -4.96
CA VAL A 112 7.62 -2.58 -5.70
C VAL A 112 6.42 -2.64 -4.75
N HIS A 113 6.51 -3.41 -3.66
CA HIS A 113 5.44 -3.44 -2.65
C HIS A 113 5.18 -2.08 -2.05
N GLN A 114 6.24 -1.36 -1.65
CA GLN A 114 6.12 0.00 -1.14
C GLN A 114 5.49 0.94 -2.19
N TYR A 115 5.92 0.86 -3.45
CA TYR A 115 5.37 1.65 -4.55
C TYR A 115 3.87 1.40 -4.77
N LEU A 116 3.43 0.14 -4.67
CA LEU A 116 2.01 -0.20 -4.75
C LEU A 116 1.24 0.36 -3.57
N GLU A 117 1.75 0.23 -2.34
CA GLU A 117 1.14 0.81 -1.14
C GLU A 117 0.97 2.34 -1.27
N GLU A 118 2.00 3.02 -1.77
CA GLU A 118 1.96 4.47 -2.03
C GLU A 118 0.95 4.83 -3.14
N SER A 119 0.85 4.00 -4.17
CA SER A 119 -0.08 4.22 -5.30
C SER A 119 -1.56 4.08 -4.91
N PHE A 120 -1.85 3.26 -3.89
CA PHE A 120 -3.21 3.04 -3.37
C PHE A 120 -3.50 3.83 -2.08
N MET A 121 -2.68 4.83 -1.76
CA MET A 121 -2.97 5.77 -0.69
C MET A 121 -4.29 6.51 -0.96
N ASP A 122 -5.05 6.80 0.11
CA ASP A 122 -6.38 7.40 0.05
C ASP A 122 -7.43 6.55 -0.69
N ARG A 123 -7.17 5.26 -0.97
CA ARG A 123 -8.20 4.36 -1.51
C ARG A 123 -9.37 4.27 -0.52
N PRO A 124 -10.63 4.42 -0.96
CA PRO A 124 -11.77 4.19 -0.09
C PRO A 124 -11.82 2.71 0.35
N PRO A 125 -12.32 2.42 1.56
CA PRO A 125 -12.56 1.06 1.98
C PRO A 125 -13.49 0.39 0.96
N SER A 126 -13.17 -0.84 0.58
CA SER A 126 -14.04 -1.61 -0.32
C SER A 126 -15.41 -1.75 0.36
N ALA A 127 -16.49 -1.37 -0.30
CA ALA A 127 -17.86 -1.56 0.20
C ALA A 127 -18.17 -3.05 0.52
N SER A 128 -17.38 -3.97 -0.05
CA SER A 128 -17.45 -5.40 0.24
C SER A 128 -16.83 -5.83 1.58
N ALA A 129 -16.24 -4.92 2.37
CA ALA A 129 -15.59 -5.26 3.64
C ALA A 129 -16.57 -5.41 4.82
N ASP A 130 -17.83 -5.00 4.67
CA ASP A 130 -18.90 -5.33 5.62
C ASP A 130 -19.38 -6.77 5.38
N ALA A 131 -18.58 -7.73 5.85
CA ALA A 131 -18.95 -9.15 5.88
C ALA A 131 -20.22 -9.45 6.72
N ASN A 132 -20.75 -8.45 7.43
CA ASN A 132 -21.94 -8.53 8.27
C ASN A 132 -23.19 -7.90 7.65
N ALA A 133 -23.10 -7.26 6.47
CA ALA A 133 -24.28 -6.82 5.74
C ALA A 133 -24.90 -8.03 5.02
N PRO A 134 -26.16 -8.41 5.30
CA PRO A 134 -26.81 -9.54 4.64
C PRO A 134 -27.16 -9.15 3.20
N GLY A 135 -26.19 -9.29 2.31
CA GLY A 135 -26.32 -9.04 0.88
C GLY A 135 -25.03 -9.43 0.18
N GLU A 136 -25.14 -10.31 -0.82
CA GLU A 136 -24.06 -10.67 -1.74
C GLU A 136 -23.48 -9.41 -2.40
N HIS A 137 -22.44 -8.82 -1.84
CA HIS A 137 -21.69 -7.76 -2.48
C HIS A 137 -20.68 -8.37 -3.46
N THR A 138 -21.17 -9.18 -4.41
CA THR A 138 -20.41 -9.46 -5.63
C THR A 138 -20.38 -8.18 -6.45
N ALA A 139 -19.23 -7.52 -6.53
CA ALA A 139 -19.06 -6.42 -7.46
C ALA A 139 -19.31 -6.94 -8.88
N PHE A 140 -20.43 -6.53 -9.49
CA PHE A 140 -20.83 -6.95 -10.84
C PHE A 140 -19.97 -6.32 -11.95
N TYR A 141 -19.08 -5.40 -11.58
CA TYR A 141 -18.26 -4.62 -12.49
C TYR A 141 -16.81 -4.53 -12.01
N SER A 142 -15.90 -4.34 -12.97
CA SER A 142 -14.48 -4.09 -12.68
C SER A 142 -14.32 -2.77 -11.93
N ASN A 143 -13.41 -2.72 -10.96
CA ASN A 143 -13.04 -1.47 -10.27
C ASN A 143 -12.63 -0.37 -11.26
N VAL A 144 -12.03 -0.73 -12.40
CA VAL A 144 -11.67 0.25 -13.43
C VAL A 144 -12.90 0.85 -14.10
N ALA A 145 -13.95 0.05 -14.35
CA ALA A 145 -15.20 0.54 -14.94
C ALA A 145 -15.92 1.51 -13.99
N GLU A 146 -15.89 1.24 -12.69
CA GLU A 146 -16.41 2.14 -11.65
C GLU A 146 -15.71 3.50 -11.67
N LEU A 147 -14.38 3.52 -11.74
CA LEU A 147 -13.63 4.78 -11.83
C LEU A 147 -13.97 5.54 -13.12
N VAL A 148 -14.09 4.84 -14.25
CA VAL A 148 -14.48 5.44 -15.53
C VAL A 148 -15.87 6.07 -15.45
N ASP A 149 -16.84 5.38 -14.87
CA ASP A 149 -18.20 5.88 -14.69
C ASP A 149 -18.23 7.11 -13.77
N ILE A 150 -17.61 7.02 -12.58
CA ILE A 150 -17.58 8.12 -11.60
C ILE A 150 -16.96 9.38 -12.20
N PHE A 151 -15.76 9.29 -12.78
CA PHE A 151 -15.06 10.48 -13.29
C PHE A 151 -15.62 10.95 -14.64
N GLY A 152 -16.12 10.03 -15.46
CA GLY A 152 -16.83 10.38 -16.69
C GLY A 152 -18.09 11.17 -16.40
N HIS A 153 -18.87 10.75 -15.40
CA HIS A 153 -20.06 11.45 -14.95
C HIS A 153 -19.75 12.81 -14.29
N GLU A 154 -18.82 12.83 -13.32
CA GLU A 154 -18.52 14.03 -12.52
C GLU A 154 -17.81 15.13 -13.33
N TYR A 155 -16.83 14.74 -14.15
CA TYR A 155 -15.92 15.71 -14.81
C TYR A 155 -16.02 15.72 -16.33
N GLY A 156 -16.83 14.84 -16.94
CA GLY A 156 -16.91 14.70 -18.39
C GLY A 156 -15.62 14.19 -19.02
N TRP A 157 -14.76 13.53 -18.23
CA TRP A 157 -13.49 13.01 -18.72
C TRP A 157 -13.68 11.78 -19.61
N THR A 158 -12.81 11.64 -20.60
CA THR A 158 -12.83 10.47 -21.48
C THR A 158 -12.25 9.26 -20.75
N GLU A 159 -12.71 8.07 -21.14
CA GLU A 159 -12.16 6.81 -20.63
C GLU A 159 -10.63 6.76 -20.74
N GLN A 160 -10.08 7.10 -21.91
CA GLN A 160 -8.64 7.09 -22.14
C GLN A 160 -7.87 8.03 -21.20
N TYR A 161 -8.45 9.20 -20.89
CA TYR A 161 -7.84 10.13 -19.94
C TYR A 161 -7.83 9.54 -18.53
N ILE A 162 -8.96 8.99 -18.08
CA ILE A 162 -9.10 8.37 -16.75
C ILE A 162 -8.14 7.19 -16.59
N LEU A 163 -8.05 6.31 -17.59
CA LEU A 163 -7.13 5.16 -17.56
C LEU A 163 -5.65 5.56 -17.55
N GLY A 164 -5.33 6.77 -18.05
CA GLY A 164 -3.98 7.34 -18.04
C GLY A 164 -3.61 8.09 -16.77
N LEU A 165 -4.58 8.38 -15.89
CA LEU A 165 -4.32 9.12 -14.65
C LEU A 165 -3.75 8.19 -13.56
N PRO A 166 -2.79 8.68 -12.75
CA PRO A 166 -2.28 7.96 -11.58
C PRO A 166 -3.37 7.68 -10.54
N TYR A 167 -3.37 6.47 -9.97
CA TYR A 167 -4.29 6.10 -8.89
C TYR A 167 -4.23 7.06 -7.70
N VAL A 168 -3.04 7.48 -7.29
CA VAL A 168 -2.84 8.46 -6.22
C VAL A 168 -3.55 9.81 -6.48
N ARG A 169 -3.73 10.20 -7.75
CA ARG A 169 -4.53 11.39 -8.10
C ARG A 169 -6.02 11.06 -8.13
N LEU A 170 -6.39 9.94 -8.75
CA LEU A 170 -7.77 9.48 -8.84
C LEU A 170 -8.41 9.33 -7.45
N TYR A 171 -7.72 8.74 -6.48
CA TYR A 171 -8.24 8.60 -5.13
C TYR A 171 -8.38 9.93 -4.39
N GLN A 172 -7.50 10.89 -4.63
CA GLN A 172 -7.68 12.26 -4.10
C GLN A 172 -8.91 12.94 -4.72
N TYR A 173 -9.15 12.79 -6.03
CA TYR A 173 -10.37 13.30 -6.65
C TYR A 173 -11.63 12.62 -6.11
N LEU A 174 -11.59 11.30 -5.96
CA LEU A 174 -12.68 10.52 -5.40
C LEU A 174 -13.00 10.98 -3.97
N ARG A 175 -11.98 11.25 -3.15
CA ARG A 175 -12.15 11.83 -1.82
C ARG A 175 -12.83 13.19 -1.85
N CYS A 176 -12.49 14.04 -2.82
CA CYS A 176 -13.18 15.32 -3.00
C CYS A 176 -14.64 15.13 -3.45
N ILE A 177 -14.94 14.17 -4.32
CA ILE A 177 -16.32 13.84 -4.76
C ILE A 177 -17.14 13.36 -3.57
N ILE A 178 -16.64 12.37 -2.83
CA ILE A 178 -17.30 11.80 -1.65
C ILE A 178 -17.59 12.88 -0.62
N THR A 179 -16.62 13.75 -0.32
CA THR A 179 -16.81 14.87 0.62
C THR A 179 -17.92 15.84 0.21
N ARG A 180 -18.21 15.98 -1.10
CA ARG A 180 -19.29 16.85 -1.60
C ARG A 180 -20.66 16.18 -1.58
N THR A 181 -20.71 14.88 -1.86
CA THR A 181 -21.96 14.15 -2.11
C THR A 181 -22.48 13.43 -0.88
N SER A 182 -21.59 12.98 0.02
CA SER A 182 -21.96 12.24 1.22
C SER A 182 -22.14 13.17 2.43
N LEU A 183 -23.20 12.93 3.21
CA LEU A 183 -23.42 13.58 4.50
C LEU A 183 -22.57 12.94 5.63
N ASP A 184 -22.06 11.72 5.39
CA ASP A 184 -21.32 10.93 6.37
C ASP A 184 -19.80 11.02 6.14
N GLU A 185 -19.05 10.95 7.24
CA GLU A 185 -17.59 10.94 7.22
C GLU A 185 -17.09 9.57 6.72
N VAL A 186 -16.61 9.55 5.48
CA VAL A 186 -15.99 8.35 4.90
C VAL A 186 -14.54 8.26 5.34
N SER A 187 -14.17 7.11 5.93
CA SER A 187 -12.78 6.81 6.25
C SER A 187 -11.99 6.49 4.98
N PHE A 188 -10.73 6.92 4.93
CA PHE A 188 -9.82 6.63 3.82
C PHE A 188 -8.61 5.88 4.36
N ILE A 189 -8.08 4.95 3.57
CA ILE A 189 -6.93 4.14 3.99
C ILE A 189 -5.66 5.01 3.93
N ASN A 190 -5.04 5.24 5.09
CA ASN A 190 -3.82 6.02 5.23
C ASN A 190 -2.77 5.17 5.96
N ARG A 191 -2.26 4.18 5.24
CA ARG A 191 -1.48 3.07 5.81
C ARG A 191 -0.28 3.52 6.65
N PHE A 192 0.42 4.59 6.27
CA PHE A 192 1.59 5.07 7.02
C PHE A 192 1.18 5.58 8.41
N SER A 193 0.20 6.45 8.48
CA SER A 193 -0.31 6.98 9.75
C SER A 193 -1.06 5.92 10.57
N ASP A 194 -1.78 5.00 9.92
CA ASP A 194 -2.43 3.85 10.58
C ASP A 194 -1.40 2.93 11.26
N LEU A 195 -0.32 2.57 10.56
CA LEU A 195 0.76 1.75 11.14
C LEU A 195 1.48 2.48 12.27
N ALA A 196 1.73 3.79 12.13
CA ALA A 196 2.32 4.59 13.19
C ALA A 196 1.41 4.67 14.43
N ALA A 197 0.09 4.75 14.23
CA ALA A 197 -0.89 4.71 15.31
C ALA A 197 -0.89 3.36 16.05
N VAL A 198 -0.87 2.25 15.31
CA VAL A 198 -0.77 0.91 15.90
C VAL A 198 0.53 0.73 16.68
N ALA A 199 1.67 1.15 16.13
CA ALA A 199 2.96 1.08 16.81
C ALA A 199 2.97 1.88 18.12
N TRP A 200 2.38 3.07 18.12
CA TRP A 200 2.24 3.91 19.31
C TRP A 200 1.35 3.26 20.37
N THR A 201 0.19 2.73 19.99
CA THR A 201 -0.72 2.01 20.90
C THR A 201 -0.04 0.80 21.53
N ASN A 202 0.73 0.04 20.74
CA ASN A 202 1.48 -1.11 21.24
C ASN A 202 2.57 -0.70 22.25
N ALA A 203 3.27 0.41 22.00
CA ALA A 203 4.28 0.93 22.92
C ALA A 203 3.66 1.36 24.27
N LEU A 204 2.49 2.00 24.26
CA LEU A 204 1.75 2.33 25.49
C LEU A 204 1.34 1.08 26.26
N ASN A 205 0.77 0.08 25.57
CA ASN A 205 0.35 -1.16 26.22
C ASN A 205 1.52 -1.91 26.89
N GLN A 206 2.72 -1.85 26.32
CA GLN A 206 3.92 -2.43 26.92
C GLN A 206 4.36 -1.67 28.19
N GLN A 207 4.23 -0.34 28.22
CA GLN A 207 4.53 0.47 29.41
C GLN A 207 3.55 0.25 30.56
N HIS A 208 2.30 -0.08 30.23
CA HIS A 208 1.25 -0.35 31.21
C HIS A 208 1.16 -1.81 31.67
N LYS A 209 2.00 -2.71 31.14
CA LYS A 209 2.01 -4.11 31.56
C LYS A 209 2.56 -4.21 33.00
N PRO A 210 1.76 -4.62 33.99
CA PRO A 210 2.25 -4.75 35.37
C PRO A 210 3.39 -5.77 35.41
N ALA A 211 4.43 -5.46 36.19
CA ALA A 211 5.54 -6.38 36.41
C ALA A 211 5.00 -7.73 36.89
N PRO A 212 5.52 -8.88 36.39
CA PRO A 212 5.10 -10.18 36.90
C PRO A 212 5.33 -10.17 38.41
N ALA A 213 4.27 -10.48 39.17
CA ALA A 213 4.36 -10.63 40.61
C ALA A 213 5.50 -11.60 40.90
N ALA A 214 6.54 -11.10 41.58
CA ALA A 214 7.65 -11.93 41.99
C ALA A 214 7.07 -13.08 42.80
N ASP A 215 7.22 -14.31 42.30
CA ASP A 215 6.87 -15.53 43.01
C ASP A 215 7.42 -15.42 44.42
N SER A 216 6.51 -15.29 45.38
CA SER A 216 6.81 -15.36 46.80
C SER A 216 7.44 -16.72 47.04
N ALA A 217 8.76 -16.71 47.26
CA ALA A 217 9.55 -17.85 47.66
C ALA A 217 8.85 -18.55 48.84
N ASP A 218 8.32 -19.73 48.58
CA ASP A 218 7.81 -20.64 49.58
C ASP A 218 9.00 -21.09 50.42
N SER A 219 9.16 -20.44 51.58
CA SER A 219 10.12 -20.79 52.61
C SER A 219 9.67 -22.09 53.28
N GLY A 220 9.93 -23.21 52.60
CA GLY A 220 9.76 -24.56 53.13
C GLY A 220 10.60 -24.73 54.40
N THR A 221 9.92 -24.70 55.54
CA THR A 221 10.51 -25.00 56.85
C THR A 221 10.64 -26.51 56.98
N PRO A 222 11.83 -27.10 57.22
CA PRO A 222 11.98 -28.54 57.33
C PRO A 222 11.38 -29.03 58.67
N GLN A 223 10.38 -29.90 58.57
CA GLN A 223 9.78 -30.61 59.70
C GLN A 223 10.75 -31.72 60.19
N PRO A 224 11.02 -31.85 61.50
CA PRO A 224 11.82 -32.96 62.02
C PRO A 224 10.99 -34.24 62.12
N SER A 225 11.53 -35.34 61.58
CA SER A 225 10.96 -36.69 61.63
C SER A 225 10.91 -37.23 63.07
N PRO A 226 9.81 -37.86 63.51
CA PRO A 226 9.78 -38.60 64.76
C PRO A 226 10.39 -39.99 64.56
N THR A 227 11.36 -40.32 65.40
CA THR A 227 11.89 -41.67 65.63
C THR A 227 10.82 -42.60 66.22
N SER A 228 10.61 -43.76 65.59
CA SER A 228 10.30 -45.05 66.23
C SER A 228 10.58 -46.16 65.23
#